data_AF-A0A7X7GTH8-F1
#
_entry.id   AF-A0A7X7GTH8-F1
#
_cell.length_a   1.000
_cell.length_b   1.000
_cell.length_c   1.000
_cell.angle_alpha   90.00
_cell.angle_beta   90.00
_cell.angle_gamma   90.00
#
_symmetry.space_group_name_H-M   'P 1'
#
loop_
_entity.id
_entity.type
_entity.pdbx_description
1 polymer ?
#
loop_
_entity_poly.entity_id
_entity_poly.type
_entity_poly.pdbx_seq_one_letter_code
_entity_poly.pdbx_strand_id
1 'polypeptide(L)'
;MRQTVEVASFEIVPLLGEITRLVGGEAGPWLEVLDLPLWCLAATFSFRISAAFRGGTLGRAASWVAWALVVVAVGKTTRAIVLLLDEDGAWTTGLVEVGGGLVLLVAWVLAGLGIYEFYRAGRSI
;
A
#
# COMPACT_ATOMS: atom_id res chain seq x y z
N MET A 1 0.94 35.91 5.85
CA MET A 1 1.21 34.67 5.07
C MET A 1 2.18 33.70 5.75
N ARG A 2 3.15 34.15 6.59
CA ARG A 2 4.00 33.22 7.38
C ARG A 2 3.29 32.58 8.59
N GLN A 3 2.46 33.34 9.31
CA GLN A 3 1.75 32.82 10.50
C GLN A 3 0.70 31.74 10.20
N THR A 4 0.09 31.75 9.02
CA THR A 4 -0.94 30.76 8.65
C THR A 4 -0.36 29.38 8.32
N VAL A 5 0.93 29.32 7.93
CA VAL A 5 1.61 28.05 7.63
C VAL A 5 2.06 27.37 8.93
N GLU A 6 2.49 28.14 9.93
CA GLU A 6 2.93 27.62 11.23
C GLU A 6 1.78 26.99 12.05
N VAL A 7 0.59 27.59 11.99
CA VAL A 7 -0.60 27.08 12.70
C VAL A 7 -1.10 25.78 12.07
N ALA A 8 -1.07 25.66 10.73
CA ALA A 8 -1.46 24.43 10.04
C ALA A 8 -0.52 23.26 10.36
N SER A 9 0.80 23.50 10.48
CA SER A 9 1.74 22.46 10.92
C SER A 9 1.56 22.02 12.37
N PHE A 10 1.02 22.87 13.25
CA PHE A 10 0.84 22.54 14.66
C PHE A 10 -0.40 21.68 14.93
N GLU A 11 -1.43 21.75 14.08
CA GLU A 11 -2.64 20.92 14.19
C GLU A 11 -2.55 19.61 13.38
N ILE A 12 -1.84 19.61 12.25
CA ILE A 12 -1.75 18.41 11.39
C ILE A 12 -0.93 17.29 12.06
N VAL A 13 0.14 17.64 12.79
CA VAL A 13 1.03 16.68 13.47
C VAL A 13 0.33 15.90 14.60
N PRO A 14 -0.41 16.54 15.53
CA PRO A 14 -1.16 15.80 16.55
C PRO A 14 -2.32 15.00 15.96
N LEU A 15 -2.98 15.51 14.91
CA LEU A 15 -4.06 14.77 14.22
C LEU A 15 -3.52 13.52 13.52
N LEU A 16 -2.34 13.60 12.88
CA LEU A 16 -1.62 12.43 12.36
C LEU A 16 -1.20 11.47 13.47
N GLY A 17 -0.78 11.98 14.63
CA GLY A 17 -0.46 11.20 15.82
C GLY A 17 -1.66 10.44 16.40
N GLU A 18 -2.85 11.05 16.33
CA GLU A 18 -4.10 10.47 16.83
C GLU A 18 -4.70 9.47 15.85
N ILE A 19 -4.60 9.75 14.54
CA ILE A 19 -4.93 8.79 13.47
C ILE A 19 -3.99 7.58 13.54
N THR A 20 -2.68 7.77 13.72
CA THR A 20 -1.74 6.65 13.86
C THR A 20 -1.95 5.89 15.17
N ARG A 21 -2.42 6.53 16.24
CA ARG A 21 -2.84 5.83 17.47
C ARG A 21 -4.14 5.04 17.31
N LEU A 22 -5.11 5.55 16.56
CA LEU A 22 -6.36 4.85 16.26
C LEU A 22 -6.14 3.68 15.29
N VAL A 23 -5.26 3.88 14.30
CA VAL A 23 -4.81 2.84 13.36
C VAL A 23 -3.83 1.86 14.02
N GLY A 24 -3.10 2.28 15.07
CA GLY A 24 -2.15 1.46 15.82
C GLY A 24 -2.68 0.89 17.14
N GLY A 25 -3.94 1.18 17.51
CA GLY A 25 -4.60 0.68 18.72
C GLY A 25 -5.18 -0.72 18.52
N GLU A 26 -6.00 -1.21 19.46
CA GLU A 26 -6.62 -2.56 19.40
C GLU A 26 -7.45 -2.83 18.12
N ALA A 27 -7.84 -1.78 17.40
CA ALA A 27 -8.52 -1.86 16.11
C ALA A 27 -7.57 -2.01 14.90
N GLY A 28 -6.26 -1.80 15.06
CA GLY A 28 -5.27 -1.82 13.99
C GLY A 28 -5.23 -3.10 13.16
N PRO A 29 -5.24 -4.29 13.77
CA PRO A 29 -5.31 -5.56 13.02
C PRO A 29 -6.61 -5.70 12.23
N TRP A 30 -7.74 -5.26 12.80
CA TRP A 30 -9.05 -5.33 12.16
C TRP A 30 -9.20 -4.34 11.00
N LEU A 31 -8.60 -3.15 11.12
CA LEU A 31 -8.49 -2.18 10.02
C LEU A 31 -7.63 -2.72 8.86
N GLU A 32 -6.52 -3.39 9.16
CA GLU A 32 -5.70 -4.03 8.13
C GLU A 32 -6.47 -5.11 7.36
N VAL A 33 -7.34 -5.87 8.05
CA VAL A 33 -8.22 -6.88 7.45
C VAL A 33 -9.37 -6.26 6.65
N LEU A 34 -9.98 -5.18 7.15
CA LEU A 34 -11.06 -4.46 6.48
C LEU A 34 -10.64 -3.82 5.15
N ASP A 35 -9.36 -3.48 5.03
CA ASP A 35 -8.80 -2.94 3.79
C ASP A 35 -8.54 -4.02 2.73
N LEU A 36 -8.40 -5.30 3.09
CA LEU A 36 -8.05 -6.38 2.15
C LEU A 36 -9.01 -6.49 0.95
N PRO A 37 -10.35 -6.44 1.14
CA PRO A 37 -11.30 -6.43 0.02
C PRO A 37 -11.07 -5.27 -0.94
N LEU A 38 -10.70 -4.09 -0.45
CA LEU A 38 -10.42 -2.91 -1.26
C LEU A 38 -9.18 -3.11 -2.13
N TRP A 39 -8.10 -3.66 -1.56
CA TRP A 39 -6.87 -3.97 -2.30
C TRP A 39 -7.11 -5.06 -3.36
N CYS A 40 -7.87 -6.09 -3.04
CA CYS A 40 -8.25 -7.14 -4.00
C CYS A 40 -9.11 -6.60 -5.14
N LEU A 41 -10.07 -5.74 -4.84
CA LEU A 41 -10.92 -5.09 -5.84
C LEU A 41 -10.07 -4.18 -6.75
N ALA A 42 -9.19 -3.36 -6.17
CA ALA A 42 -8.27 -2.51 -6.94
C ALA A 42 -7.35 -3.33 -7.85
N ALA A 43 -6.73 -4.39 -7.34
CA ALA A 43 -5.89 -5.29 -8.13
C ALA A 43 -6.68 -5.93 -9.27
N THR A 44 -7.91 -6.37 -9.00
CA THR A 44 -8.80 -6.96 -10.02
C THR A 44 -9.10 -5.97 -11.14
N PHE A 45 -9.45 -4.73 -10.80
CA PHE A 45 -9.67 -3.68 -11.80
C PHE A 45 -8.40 -3.36 -12.59
N SER A 46 -7.24 -3.28 -11.95
CA SER A 46 -5.96 -3.09 -12.65
C SER A 46 -5.64 -4.23 -13.63
N PHE A 47 -5.91 -5.49 -13.26
CA PHE A 47 -5.79 -6.62 -14.19
C PHE A 47 -6.80 -6.56 -15.33
N ARG A 48 -8.05 -6.16 -15.06
CA ARG A 48 -9.08 -5.97 -16.11
C ARG A 48 -8.68 -4.87 -17.09
N ILE A 49 -8.15 -3.76 -16.60
CA ILE A 49 -7.60 -2.68 -17.42
C ILE A 49 -6.43 -3.22 -18.26
N SER A 50 -5.48 -3.91 -17.63
CA SER A 50 -4.35 -4.51 -18.34
C SER A 50 -4.78 -5.44 -19.49
N ALA A 51 -5.76 -6.30 -19.23
CA ALA A 51 -6.32 -7.23 -20.22
C ALA A 51 -7.05 -6.50 -21.35
N ALA A 52 -7.79 -5.43 -21.06
CA ALA A 52 -8.48 -4.61 -22.07
C ALA A 52 -7.49 -3.97 -23.06
N PHE A 53 -6.31 -3.56 -22.58
CA PHE A 53 -5.26 -2.94 -23.40
C PHE A 53 -4.28 -3.93 -24.05
N ARG A 54 -4.51 -5.25 -23.96
CA ARG A 54 -3.85 -6.34 -24.72
C ARG A 54 -2.33 -6.20 -24.91
N GLY A 55 -1.60 -5.80 -23.87
CA GLY A 55 -0.12 -5.72 -23.91
C GLY A 55 0.48 -4.44 -24.51
N GLY A 56 -0.35 -3.45 -24.86
CA GLY A 56 0.11 -2.08 -25.12
C GLY A 56 0.87 -1.49 -23.92
N THR A 57 1.57 -0.37 -24.10
CA THR A 57 2.30 0.32 -23.01
C THR A 57 1.41 0.61 -21.80
N LEU A 58 0.16 1.05 -22.04
CA LEU A 58 -0.88 1.20 -21.01
C LEU A 58 -1.25 -0.12 -20.31
N GLY A 59 -1.34 -1.22 -21.06
CA GLY A 59 -1.65 -2.53 -20.50
C GLY A 59 -0.52 -3.07 -19.62
N ARG A 60 0.74 -2.86 -20.04
CA ARG A 60 1.93 -3.17 -19.23
C ARG A 60 2.00 -2.32 -17.96
N ALA A 61 1.75 -1.03 -18.07
CA ALA A 61 1.70 -0.12 -16.93
C ALA A 61 0.65 -0.57 -15.89
N ALA A 62 -0.57 -0.87 -16.35
CA ALA A 62 -1.64 -1.38 -15.50
C ALA A 62 -1.30 -2.75 -14.87
N SER A 63 -0.56 -3.61 -15.56
CA SER A 63 -0.07 -4.89 -15.01
C SER A 63 0.91 -4.68 -13.87
N TRP A 64 1.87 -3.76 -14.01
CA TRP A 64 2.82 -3.44 -12.94
C TRP A 64 2.13 -2.91 -11.69
N VAL A 65 1.14 -2.02 -11.87
CA VAL A 65 0.30 -1.53 -10.77
C VAL A 65 -0.50 -2.67 -10.14
N ALA A 66 -1.12 -3.56 -10.93
CA ALA A 66 -1.86 -4.70 -10.41
C ALA A 66 -0.98 -5.58 -9.50
N TRP A 67 0.24 -5.90 -9.94
CA TRP A 67 1.19 -6.67 -9.15
C TRP A 67 1.66 -5.95 -7.88
N ALA A 68 1.85 -4.63 -7.93
CA ALA A 68 2.15 -3.84 -6.74
C ALA A 68 1.04 -3.98 -5.69
N LEU A 69 -0.23 -3.90 -6.12
CA LEU A 69 -1.40 -4.06 -5.25
C LEU A 69 -1.50 -5.48 -4.67
N VAL A 70 -1.18 -6.51 -5.45
CA VAL A 70 -1.13 -7.90 -4.97
C VAL A 70 -0.06 -8.06 -3.89
N VAL A 71 1.15 -7.52 -4.11
CA VAL A 71 2.25 -7.59 -3.15
C VAL A 71 1.86 -6.91 -1.83
N VAL A 72 1.22 -5.74 -1.88
CA VAL A 72 0.70 -5.05 -0.69
C VAL A 72 -0.36 -5.88 0.03
N ALA A 73 -1.35 -6.41 -0.71
CA ALA A 73 -2.42 -7.22 -0.14
C ALA A 73 -1.88 -8.47 0.57
N VAL A 74 -0.92 -9.18 -0.06
CA VAL A 74 -0.24 -10.33 0.55
C VAL A 74 0.53 -9.92 1.79
N GLY A 75 1.26 -8.80 1.75
CA GLY A 75 1.96 -8.27 2.93
C GLY A 75 1.05 -7.98 4.12
N LYS A 76 -0.05 -7.26 3.88
CA LYS A 76 -1.05 -6.96 4.92
C LYS A 76 -1.69 -8.24 5.45
N THR A 77 -1.99 -9.22 4.58
CA THR A 77 -2.53 -10.52 5.00
C THR A 77 -1.55 -11.28 5.89
N THR A 78 -0.28 -11.38 5.49
CA THR A 78 0.76 -12.06 6.27
C THR A 78 0.95 -11.40 7.62
N ARG A 79 1.00 -10.06 7.67
CA ARG A 79 1.09 -9.30 8.92
C ARG A 79 -0.12 -9.55 9.82
N ALA A 80 -1.34 -9.50 9.28
CA ALA A 80 -2.56 -9.78 10.03
C ALA A 80 -2.57 -11.21 10.60
N ILE A 81 -2.17 -12.21 9.80
CA ILE A 81 -2.07 -13.61 10.26
C ILE A 81 -1.06 -13.74 11.40
N VAL A 82 0.12 -13.12 11.26
CA VAL A 82 1.16 -13.17 12.28
C VAL A 82 0.70 -12.50 13.58
N LEU A 83 0.04 -11.35 13.50
CA LEU A 83 -0.52 -10.65 14.66
C LEU A 83 -1.65 -11.43 15.33
N LEU A 84 -2.42 -12.22 14.59
CA LEU A 84 -3.51 -13.05 15.12
C LEU A 84 -3.01 -14.36 15.77
N LEU A 85 -1.83 -14.86 15.36
CA LEU A 85 -1.27 -16.13 15.84
C LEU A 85 -0.22 -15.97 16.94
N ASP A 86 0.25 -14.74 17.19
CA ASP A 86 1.28 -14.46 18.19
C ASP A 86 0.66 -14.02 19.51
N GLU A 87 0.30 -14.99 20.36
CA GLU A 87 -0.27 -14.72 21.69
C GLU A 87 0.78 -14.17 22.68
N ASP A 88 2.08 -14.45 22.48
CA ASP A 88 3.15 -14.19 23.46
C ASP A 88 4.20 -13.13 23.01
N GLY A 89 4.09 -12.55 21.81
CA GLY A 89 5.01 -11.49 21.36
C GLY A 89 6.43 -11.96 20.96
N ALA A 90 6.69 -13.27 21.01
CA ALA A 90 8.06 -13.82 21.04
C ALA A 90 8.73 -13.92 19.67
N TRP A 91 7.96 -13.90 18.57
CA TRP A 91 8.46 -14.13 17.21
C TRP A 91 8.33 -12.93 16.25
N THR A 92 7.70 -11.84 16.67
CA THR A 92 7.02 -10.94 15.72
C THR A 92 7.68 -9.61 15.45
N THR A 93 8.55 -9.09 16.31
CA THR A 93 9.08 -7.73 16.09
C THR A 93 10.05 -7.66 14.91
N GLY A 94 11.10 -8.50 14.89
CA GLY A 94 12.12 -8.42 13.83
C GLY A 94 11.65 -8.92 12.46
N LEU A 95 10.88 -10.01 12.43
CA LEU A 95 10.53 -10.68 11.17
C LEU A 95 9.38 -9.98 10.44
N VAL A 96 8.40 -9.43 11.18
CA VAL A 96 7.31 -8.63 10.60
C VAL A 96 7.81 -7.26 10.16
N GLU A 97 8.74 -6.65 10.89
CA GLU A 97 9.28 -5.33 10.54
C GLU A 97 10.18 -5.40 9.30
N VAL A 98 11.14 -6.34 9.27
CA VAL A 98 12.00 -6.56 8.10
C VAL A 98 11.21 -7.08 6.90
N GLY A 99 10.28 -8.02 7.12
CA GLY A 99 9.41 -8.55 6.08
C GLY A 99 8.47 -7.48 5.51
N GLY A 100 7.88 -6.65 6.36
CA GLY A 100 7.03 -5.53 5.96
C GLY A 100 7.79 -4.48 5.13
N GLY A 101 9.03 -4.16 5.53
CA GLY A 101 9.90 -3.26 4.79
C GLY A 101 10.22 -3.77 3.38
N LEU A 102 10.54 -5.06 3.24
CA LEU A 102 10.78 -5.68 1.92
C LEU A 102 9.54 -5.68 1.03
N VAL A 103 8.37 -5.99 1.60
CA VAL A 103 7.10 -5.95 0.86
C VAL A 103 6.82 -4.55 0.34
N LEU A 104 6.99 -3.53 1.17
CA LEU A 104 6.86 -2.13 0.77
C LEU A 104 7.84 -1.76 -0.34
N LEU A 105 9.10 -2.15 -0.22
CA LEU A 105 10.12 -1.87 -1.23
C LEU A 105 9.73 -2.47 -2.59
N VAL A 106 9.31 -3.74 -2.61
CA VAL A 106 8.87 -4.39 -3.86
C VAL A 106 7.63 -3.70 -4.43
N ALA A 107 6.65 -3.36 -3.60
CA ALA A 107 5.45 -2.64 -4.03
C ALA A 107 5.79 -1.28 -4.65
N TRP A 108 6.70 -0.51 -4.05
CA TRP A 108 7.15 0.78 -4.57
C TRP A 108 7.90 0.65 -5.90
N VAL A 109 8.75 -0.36 -6.06
CA VAL A 109 9.45 -0.63 -7.33
C VAL A 109 8.44 -0.96 -8.43
N LEU A 110 7.47 -1.83 -8.16
CA LEU A 110 6.43 -2.20 -9.12
C LEU A 110 5.53 -1.01 -9.48
N ALA A 111 5.13 -0.20 -8.49
CA ALA A 111 4.36 1.01 -8.71
C ALA A 111 5.15 2.03 -9.57
N GLY A 112 6.44 2.22 -9.28
CA GLY A 112 7.34 3.08 -10.06
C GLY A 112 7.49 2.63 -11.51
N LEU A 113 7.63 1.32 -11.75
CA LEU A 113 7.63 0.75 -13.10
C LEU A 113 6.31 1.01 -13.83
N GLY A 114 5.19 0.87 -13.14
CA GLY A 114 3.86 1.21 -13.67
C GLY A 114 3.78 2.68 -14.09
N ILE A 115 4.18 3.60 -13.21
CA ILE A 115 4.16 5.06 -13.48
C ILE A 115 5.08 5.40 -14.66
N TYR A 116 6.27 4.80 -14.73
CA TYR A 116 7.19 5.02 -15.83
C TYR A 116 6.59 4.61 -17.18
N GLU A 117 5.95 3.44 -17.24
CA GLU A 117 5.30 2.96 -18.45
C GLU A 117 4.07 3.82 -18.83
N PHE A 118 3.31 4.33 -17.84
CA PHE A 118 2.25 5.32 -18.09
C PHE A 118 2.80 6.62 -18.68
N TYR A 119 3.89 7.14 -18.12
CA TYR A 119 4.54 8.36 -18.62
C TYR A 119 5.09 8.16 -20.03
N ARG A 120 5.69 7.01 -20.31
CA ARG A 120 6.17 6.63 -21.64
C ARG A 120 5.01 6.52 -22.64
N ALA A 121 3.89 5.93 -22.25
CA ALA A 121 2.70 5.84 -23.09
C ALA A 121 2.14 7.23 -23.44
N GLY A 122 2.05 8.12 -22.43
CA GLY A 122 1.55 9.48 -22.62
C GLY A 122 2.45 10.35 -23.50
N ARG A 123 3.76 10.06 -23.57
CA ARG A 123 4.70 10.76 -24.47
C ARG A 123 4.69 10.24 -25.91
N SER A 124 4.03 9.12 -26.17
CA SER A 124 3.95 8.47 -27.48
C SER A 124 2.65 8.73 -28.25
N ILE A 125 1.72 9.48 -27.63
CA ILE A 125 0.47 9.99 -28.19
C ILE A 125 0.69 11.44 -28.59
#